data_AF-A0A0E3PBB4-F1
#
_entry.id   AF-A0A0E3PBB4-F1
#
_cell.length_a   1.000
_cell.length_b   1.000
_cell.length_c   1.000
_cell.angle_alpha   90.00
_cell.angle_beta   90.00
_cell.angle_gamma   90.00
#
_symmetry.space_group_name_H-M   'P 1'
#
loop_
_entity.id
_entity.type
_entity.pdbx_description
1 polymer ?
#
loop_
_entity_poly.entity_id
_entity_poly.type
_entity_poly.pdbx_seq_one_letter_code
_entity_poly.pdbx_strand_id
1 'polypeptide(L)'
;MLIFKIQEKLVFVFDEFQNFSRVNPELFSKFQRYWDEGHRDSKHMFLVIGSYVGLMKKLFQGSKEPLFGRATMLFNIKYFTFENSFELLRDYSEINIEEALKVYFMLGGVPKYLLLAGEFGRADAFRTFERLFLEPGMLLEEGKNIPVLEFGSEHKAYFSILEAIAIGKATPVEIAAYTGVAPNTVSKYLHELFYEYEIITREEPVIGAKERSRRYFCRIISSGSGLLLYIGITGLLK
;
A
#
# COMPACT_ATOMS: atom_id res chain seq x y z
N MET A 1 -23.14 -14.18 13.60
CA MET A 1 -22.09 -13.30 14.14
C MET A 1 -22.76 -12.47 15.22
N LEU A 2 -22.38 -12.67 16.49
CA LEU A 2 -23.01 -12.05 17.68
C LEU A 2 -23.13 -10.52 17.57
N ILE A 3 -22.25 -9.92 16.76
CA ILE A 3 -22.09 -8.48 16.55
C ILE A 3 -23.39 -7.79 16.18
N PHE A 4 -24.15 -8.30 15.20
CA PHE A 4 -25.40 -7.67 14.76
C PHE A 4 -26.56 -7.81 15.76
N LYS A 5 -26.37 -8.56 16.85
CA LYS A 5 -27.37 -8.70 17.94
C LYS A 5 -27.12 -7.73 19.10
N ILE A 6 -26.03 -6.96 19.06
CA ILE A 6 -25.70 -6.00 20.11
C ILE A 6 -26.59 -4.77 19.92
N GLN A 7 -27.35 -4.38 20.95
CA GLN A 7 -28.26 -3.24 20.85
C GLN A 7 -27.55 -1.89 20.99
N GLU A 8 -26.40 -1.87 21.64
CA GLU A 8 -25.57 -0.67 21.78
C GLU A 8 -24.84 -0.35 20.47
N LYS A 9 -24.74 0.94 20.15
CA LYS A 9 -23.97 1.41 19.01
C LYS A 9 -22.48 1.15 19.27
N LEU A 10 -21.85 0.39 18.38
CA LEU A 10 -20.44 0.04 18.45
C LEU A 10 -19.71 0.39 17.16
N VAL A 11 -18.42 0.65 17.28
CA VAL A 11 -17.51 0.82 16.15
C VAL A 11 -16.57 -0.37 16.11
N PHE A 12 -16.65 -1.14 15.02
CA PHE A 12 -15.74 -2.25 14.75
C PHE A 12 -14.65 -1.79 13.82
N VAL A 13 -13.40 -1.84 14.28
CA VAL A 13 -12.24 -1.52 13.46
C VAL A 13 -11.53 -2.83 13.12
N PHE A 14 -11.45 -3.14 11.83
CA PHE A 14 -10.68 -4.25 11.31
C PHE A 14 -9.45 -3.70 10.60
N ASP A 15 -8.31 -3.87 11.24
CA ASP A 15 -7.02 -3.56 10.61
C ASP A 15 -6.54 -4.73 9.75
N GLU A 16 -5.87 -4.40 8.65
CA GLU A 16 -5.40 -5.35 7.63
C GLU A 16 -6.44 -6.40 7.18
N PHE A 17 -7.67 -5.93 6.92
CA PHE A 17 -8.83 -6.79 6.66
C PHE A 17 -8.66 -7.72 5.45
N GLN A 18 -7.87 -7.34 4.46
CA GLN A 18 -7.58 -8.21 3.31
C GLN A 18 -6.86 -9.50 3.71
N ASN A 19 -6.17 -9.54 4.85
CA ASN A 19 -5.47 -10.74 5.31
C ASN A 19 -6.42 -11.90 5.65
N PHE A 20 -7.71 -11.63 5.89
CA PHE A 20 -8.71 -12.69 6.03
C PHE A 20 -8.84 -13.55 4.76
N SER A 21 -8.51 -13.02 3.58
CA SER A 21 -8.47 -13.81 2.34
C SER A 21 -7.45 -14.96 2.37
N ARG A 22 -6.36 -14.80 3.14
CA ARG A 22 -5.30 -15.81 3.27
C ARG A 22 -5.60 -16.81 4.38
N VAL A 23 -6.28 -16.38 5.43
CA VAL A 23 -6.56 -17.20 6.63
C VAL A 23 -7.90 -17.94 6.54
N ASN A 24 -8.96 -17.25 6.12
CA ASN A 24 -10.31 -17.81 6.03
C ASN A 24 -11.17 -17.06 4.99
N PRO A 25 -11.07 -17.42 3.70
CA PRO A 25 -11.81 -16.78 2.61
C PRO A 25 -13.33 -16.78 2.82
N GLU A 26 -13.89 -17.80 3.48
CA GLU A 26 -15.33 -17.91 3.73
C GLU A 26 -15.87 -16.80 4.64
N LEU A 27 -14.98 -16.10 5.36
CA LEU A 27 -15.37 -15.00 6.23
C LEU A 27 -16.12 -13.92 5.44
N PHE A 28 -15.71 -13.63 4.20
CA PHE A 28 -16.34 -12.57 3.40
C PHE A 28 -17.78 -12.93 3.03
N SER A 29 -18.05 -14.18 2.64
CA SER A 29 -19.42 -14.65 2.38
C SER A 29 -20.28 -14.68 3.64
N LYS A 30 -19.70 -15.04 4.80
CA LYS A 30 -20.40 -14.96 6.09
C LYS A 30 -20.72 -13.51 6.45
N PHE A 31 -19.77 -12.60 6.27
CA PHE A 31 -19.93 -11.17 6.53
C PHE A 31 -21.02 -10.59 5.62
N GLN A 32 -20.99 -10.92 4.32
CA GLN A 32 -22.03 -10.57 3.36
C GLN A 32 -23.42 -10.95 3.86
N ARG A 33 -23.61 -12.22 4.25
CA ARG A 33 -24.91 -12.71 4.72
C ARG A 33 -25.42 -11.89 5.91
N TYR A 34 -24.59 -11.69 6.92
CA TYR A 34 -24.99 -10.92 8.11
C TYR A 34 -25.19 -9.43 7.83
N TRP A 35 -24.40 -8.86 6.92
CA TRP A 35 -24.60 -7.50 6.45
C TRP A 35 -25.96 -7.36 5.78
N ASP A 36 -26.27 -8.21 4.81
CA ASP A 36 -27.53 -8.15 4.05
C ASP A 36 -28.76 -8.35 4.96
N GLU A 37 -28.64 -9.20 5.99
CA GLU A 37 -29.68 -9.45 6.99
C GLU A 37 -29.89 -8.27 7.96
N GLY A 38 -28.82 -7.60 8.40
CA GLY A 38 -28.85 -6.73 9.59
C GLY A 38 -28.51 -5.25 9.36
N HIS A 39 -27.96 -4.85 8.21
CA HIS A 39 -27.41 -3.50 8.04
C HIS A 39 -28.44 -2.37 8.15
N ARG A 40 -29.73 -2.63 7.85
CA ARG A 40 -30.77 -1.59 7.89
C ARG A 40 -31.20 -1.23 9.31
N ASP A 41 -31.18 -2.21 10.20
CA ASP A 41 -31.64 -2.08 11.59
C ASP A 41 -30.46 -1.89 12.57
N SER A 42 -29.25 -2.16 12.10
CA SER A 42 -28.00 -1.94 12.82
C SER A 42 -27.68 -0.45 12.98
N LYS A 43 -27.15 -0.09 14.15
CA LYS A 43 -26.53 1.23 14.42
C LYS A 43 -25.00 1.17 14.41
N HIS A 44 -24.42 0.01 14.13
CA HIS A 44 -22.98 -0.19 14.21
C HIS A 44 -22.23 0.49 13.06
N MET A 45 -20.98 0.84 13.30
CA MET A 45 -20.07 1.31 12.26
C MET A 45 -18.97 0.27 12.05
N PHE A 46 -18.68 -0.03 10.78
CA PHE A 46 -17.59 -0.92 10.41
C PHE A 46 -16.52 -0.10 9.72
N LEU A 47 -15.38 0.05 10.38
CA LEU A 47 -14.17 0.65 9.83
C LEU A 47 -13.26 -0.48 9.39
N VAL A 48 -12.94 -0.53 8.11
CA VAL A 48 -12.08 -1.54 7.53
C VAL A 48 -10.85 -0.85 6.96
N ILE A 49 -9.67 -1.29 7.36
CA ILE A 49 -8.38 -0.73 6.96
C ILE A 49 -7.61 -1.82 6.21
N GLY A 50 -6.91 -1.43 5.14
CA GLY A 50 -6.01 -2.32 4.43
C GLY A 50 -4.91 -1.57 3.71
N SER A 51 -3.68 -2.06 3.85
CA SER A 51 -2.50 -1.56 3.14
C SER A 51 -2.44 -2.02 1.68
N TYR A 52 -3.00 -3.19 1.34
CA TYR A 52 -3.01 -3.70 -0.04
C TYR A 52 -4.18 -3.15 -0.85
N VAL A 53 -3.98 -1.95 -1.40
CA VAL A 53 -4.98 -1.22 -2.21
C VAL A 53 -5.65 -2.09 -3.27
N GLY A 54 -4.87 -2.88 -4.03
CA GLY A 54 -5.40 -3.72 -5.10
C GLY A 54 -6.36 -4.80 -4.60
N LEU A 55 -6.00 -5.47 -3.51
CA LEU A 55 -6.85 -6.47 -2.86
C LEU A 55 -8.09 -5.84 -2.23
N MET A 56 -7.95 -4.68 -1.60
CA MET A 56 -9.09 -3.94 -1.06
C MET A 56 -10.08 -3.52 -2.16
N LYS A 57 -9.57 -2.97 -3.27
CA LYS A 57 -10.39 -2.66 -4.46
C LYS A 57 -11.10 -3.92 -4.97
N LYS A 58 -10.38 -5.04 -5.11
CA LYS A 58 -10.98 -6.31 -5.53
C LYS A 58 -12.13 -6.68 -4.59
N LEU A 59 -11.88 -6.82 -3.29
CA LEU A 59 -12.86 -7.28 -2.29
C LEU A 59 -14.17 -6.48 -2.31
N PHE A 60 -14.11 -5.16 -2.46
CA PHE A 60 -15.29 -4.29 -2.34
C PHE A 60 -15.83 -3.72 -3.65
N GLN A 61 -15.04 -3.70 -4.73
CA GLN A 61 -15.41 -3.16 -6.04
C GLN A 61 -15.42 -4.23 -7.15
N GLY A 62 -14.95 -5.45 -6.90
CA GLY A 62 -15.06 -6.56 -7.84
C GLY A 62 -16.49 -7.10 -7.89
N SER A 63 -17.12 -7.08 -9.06
CA SER A 63 -18.54 -7.48 -9.22
C SER A 63 -18.87 -8.91 -8.80
N LYS A 64 -17.87 -9.79 -8.72
CA LYS A 64 -18.01 -11.19 -8.28
C LYS A 64 -17.71 -11.39 -6.79
N GLU A 65 -17.24 -10.36 -6.10
CA GLU A 65 -16.80 -10.47 -4.71
C GLU A 65 -17.96 -10.31 -3.72
N PRO A 66 -17.95 -11.04 -2.59
CA PRO A 66 -19.04 -10.99 -1.60
C PRO A 66 -19.36 -9.59 -1.05
N LEU A 67 -18.36 -8.71 -0.97
CA LEU A 67 -18.50 -7.38 -0.40
C LEU A 67 -18.77 -6.29 -1.46
N PHE A 68 -19.00 -6.70 -2.71
CA PHE A 68 -19.32 -5.78 -3.80
C PHE A 68 -20.52 -4.90 -3.44
N GLY A 69 -20.36 -3.58 -3.58
CA GLY A 69 -21.43 -2.60 -3.37
C GLY A 69 -21.88 -2.44 -1.91
N ARG A 70 -21.17 -3.02 -0.94
CA ARG A 70 -21.53 -2.95 0.51
C ARG A 70 -20.76 -1.91 1.29
N ALA A 71 -19.77 -1.25 0.66
CA ALA A 71 -19.10 -0.13 1.26
C ALA A 71 -19.92 1.15 1.07
N THR A 72 -20.21 1.86 2.18
CA THR A 72 -20.89 3.17 2.10
C THR A 72 -19.93 4.26 1.63
N MET A 73 -18.69 4.25 2.12
CA MET A 73 -17.66 5.20 1.72
C MET A 73 -16.30 4.52 1.56
N LEU A 74 -15.57 4.98 0.55
CA LEU A 74 -14.24 4.53 0.18
C LEU A 74 -13.27 5.70 0.23
N PHE A 75 -12.28 5.63 1.09
CA PHE A 75 -11.20 6.60 1.17
C PHE A 75 -9.91 5.95 0.72
N ASN A 76 -9.22 6.58 -0.22
CA ASN A 76 -7.88 6.20 -0.63
C ASN A 76 -6.92 7.28 -0.14
N ILE A 77 -6.37 7.10 1.06
CA ILE A 77 -5.50 8.04 1.75
C ILE A 77 -4.16 8.07 1.03
N LYS A 78 -3.98 9.04 0.14
CA LYS A 78 -2.74 9.20 -0.62
C LYS A 78 -1.60 9.71 0.25
N TYR A 79 -0.39 9.49 -0.24
CA TYR A 79 0.79 10.20 0.22
C TYR A 79 0.59 11.71 0.10
N PHE A 80 1.32 12.47 0.93
CA PHE A 80 1.34 13.92 0.85
C PHE A 80 1.90 14.40 -0.48
N THR A 81 1.32 15.50 -0.99
CA THR A 81 1.94 16.25 -2.08
C THR A 81 3.19 16.95 -1.57
N PHE A 82 3.98 17.51 -2.49
CA PHE A 82 5.10 18.36 -2.09
C PHE A 82 4.63 19.53 -1.22
N GLU A 83 3.47 20.16 -1.51
CA GLU A 83 2.98 21.29 -0.71
C GLU A 83 2.71 20.87 0.74
N ASN A 84 1.95 19.78 0.94
CA ASN A 84 1.65 19.26 2.27
C ASN A 84 2.92 18.84 3.02
N SER A 85 3.88 18.26 2.29
CA SER A 85 5.17 17.83 2.86
C SER A 85 6.00 19.04 3.28
N PHE A 86 6.03 20.10 2.47
CA PHE A 86 6.75 21.33 2.76
C PHE A 86 6.12 22.09 3.94
N GLU A 87 4.79 22.12 4.04
CA GLU A 87 4.10 22.67 5.20
C GLU A 87 4.49 21.92 6.47
N LEU A 88 4.40 20.59 6.46
CA LEU A 88 4.77 19.76 7.60
C LEU A 88 6.24 19.95 8.01
N LEU A 89 7.19 19.95 7.07
CA LEU A 89 8.61 20.09 7.41
C LEU A 89 8.94 21.47 8.01
N ARG A 90 8.19 22.51 7.65
CA ARG A 90 8.35 23.86 8.21
C ARG A 90 7.88 23.98 9.66
N ASP A 91 7.00 23.10 10.12
CA ASP A 91 6.59 23.07 11.53
C ASP A 91 7.74 22.63 12.46
N TYR A 92 8.76 21.95 11.92
CA TYR A 92 9.90 21.45 12.70
C TYR A 92 11.15 22.32 12.55
N SER A 93 11.36 22.98 11.42
CA SER A 93 12.56 23.79 11.18
C SER A 93 12.37 24.84 10.09
N GLU A 94 13.24 25.86 10.06
CA GLU A 94 13.29 26.86 8.99
C GLU A 94 13.93 26.29 7.70
N ILE A 95 13.40 25.17 7.21
CA ILE A 95 13.84 24.54 5.96
C ILE A 95 13.41 25.41 4.76
N ASN A 96 14.35 25.67 3.87
CA ASN A 96 14.04 26.36 2.62
C ASN A 96 13.41 25.38 1.59
N ILE A 97 12.83 25.94 0.54
CA ILE A 97 12.13 25.15 -0.48
C ILE A 97 13.04 24.16 -1.22
N GLU A 98 14.31 24.51 -1.43
CA GLU A 98 15.27 23.66 -2.13
C GLU A 98 15.61 22.41 -1.31
N GLU A 99 15.91 22.59 -0.03
CA GLU A 99 16.19 21.50 0.90
C GLU A 99 14.95 20.62 1.13
N ALA A 100 13.77 21.23 1.27
CA ALA A 100 12.52 20.47 1.37
C ALA A 100 12.25 19.65 0.10
N LEU A 101 12.56 20.18 -1.08
CA LEU A 101 12.41 19.46 -2.35
C LEU A 101 13.36 18.24 -2.40
N LYS A 102 14.60 18.40 -1.94
CA LYS A 102 15.56 17.29 -1.82
C LYS A 102 15.04 16.21 -0.86
N VAL A 103 14.54 16.60 0.32
CA VAL A 103 13.93 15.68 1.30
C VAL A 103 12.74 14.94 0.68
N TYR A 104 11.85 15.65 -0.01
CA TYR A 104 10.69 15.06 -0.68
C TYR A 104 11.09 14.10 -1.82
N PHE A 105 12.15 14.40 -2.58
CA PHE A 105 12.64 13.46 -3.61
C PHE A 105 13.24 12.19 -3.02
N MET A 106 13.85 12.27 -1.83
CA MET A 106 14.43 11.09 -1.16
C MET A 106 13.38 10.23 -0.46
N LEU A 107 12.41 10.85 0.23
CA LEU A 107 11.47 10.16 1.10
C LEU A 107 10.07 9.99 0.48
N GLY A 108 9.79 10.72 -0.59
CA GLY A 108 8.44 10.85 -1.14
C GLY A 108 7.49 11.58 -0.19
N GLY A 109 6.20 11.38 -0.42
CA GLY A 109 5.13 11.94 0.41
C GLY A 109 4.71 11.06 1.59
N VAL A 110 5.57 10.15 2.06
CA VAL A 110 5.20 9.18 3.12
C VAL A 110 5.15 9.91 4.47
N PRO A 111 3.98 10.02 5.13
CA PRO A 111 3.87 10.84 6.35
C PRO A 111 4.84 10.42 7.45
N LYS A 112 5.00 9.11 7.69
CA LYS A 112 5.95 8.58 8.68
C LYS A 112 7.38 9.05 8.41
N TYR A 113 7.84 9.00 7.16
CA TYR A 113 9.21 9.37 6.81
C TYR A 113 9.43 10.89 6.90
N LEU A 114 8.43 11.67 6.50
CA LEU A 114 8.47 13.13 6.63
C LEU A 114 8.46 13.59 8.09
N LEU A 115 7.72 12.91 8.96
CA LEU A 115 7.77 13.15 10.41
C LEU A 115 9.17 12.89 10.97
N LEU A 116 9.77 11.74 10.65
CA LEU A 116 11.14 11.44 11.07
C LEU A 116 12.15 12.45 10.50
N ALA A 117 11.96 12.92 9.27
CA ALA A 117 12.78 13.97 8.69
C ALA A 117 12.64 15.30 9.43
N GLY A 118 11.42 15.70 9.80
CA GLY A 118 11.18 16.88 10.61
C GLY A 118 11.83 16.78 12.00
N GLU A 119 11.61 15.66 12.69
CA GLU A 119 12.11 15.44 14.05
C GLU A 119 13.65 15.35 14.11
N PHE A 120 14.29 14.70 13.15
CA PHE A 120 15.71 14.37 13.23
C PHE A 120 16.60 15.07 12.19
N GLY A 121 16.05 15.45 11.04
CA GLY A 121 16.82 15.85 9.86
C GLY A 121 17.39 17.27 9.86
N ARG A 122 16.71 18.21 10.54
CA ARG A 122 16.97 19.67 10.47
C ARG A 122 16.80 20.22 9.04
N ALA A 123 17.09 21.50 8.85
CA ALA A 123 16.95 22.22 7.58
C ALA A 123 18.00 21.87 6.50
N ASP A 124 18.56 20.64 6.51
CA ASP A 124 19.59 20.16 5.58
C ASP A 124 19.25 18.73 5.14
N ALA A 125 19.03 18.54 3.84
CA ALA A 125 18.60 17.28 3.27
C ALA A 125 19.68 16.19 3.37
N PHE A 126 20.95 16.54 3.19
CA PHE A 126 22.02 15.56 3.25
C PHE A 126 22.16 14.99 4.66
N ARG A 127 22.14 15.85 5.69
CA ARG A 127 22.15 15.43 7.09
C ARG A 127 20.90 14.64 7.47
N THR A 128 19.75 15.01 6.91
CA THR A 128 18.51 14.24 7.04
C THR A 128 18.72 12.82 6.51
N PHE A 129 19.28 12.69 5.31
CA PHE A 129 19.60 11.40 4.72
C PHE A 129 20.56 10.58 5.61
N GLU A 130 21.67 11.18 6.04
CA GLU A 130 22.64 10.51 6.91
C GLU A 130 21.97 9.97 8.18
N ARG A 131 21.12 10.76 8.84
CA ARG A 131 20.45 10.35 10.07
C ARG A 131 19.44 9.24 9.87
N LEU A 132 18.65 9.33 8.80
CA LEU A 132 17.57 8.39 8.56
C LEU A 132 18.07 7.05 8.00
N PHE A 133 19.13 7.05 7.20
CA PHE A 133 19.60 5.86 6.49
C PHE A 133 20.96 5.32 6.94
N LEU A 134 21.85 6.15 7.50
CA LEU A 134 23.20 5.73 7.89
C LEU A 134 23.39 5.63 9.41
N GLU A 135 22.95 6.63 10.18
CA GLU A 135 23.23 6.71 11.63
C GLU A 135 22.03 7.28 12.44
N PRO A 136 21.23 6.46 13.14
CA PRO A 136 21.33 5.01 13.33
C PRO A 136 20.70 4.17 12.21
N GLY A 137 20.25 4.79 11.11
CA GLY A 137 19.74 4.07 9.93
C GLY A 137 18.33 3.47 10.12
N MET A 138 17.45 4.17 10.84
CA MET A 138 16.10 3.68 11.16
C MET A 138 15.29 3.25 9.93
N LEU A 139 15.40 3.98 8.83
CA LEU A 139 14.70 3.65 7.58
C LEU A 139 15.38 2.53 6.79
N LEU A 140 16.68 2.32 6.98
CA LEU A 140 17.41 1.21 6.36
C LEU A 140 16.92 -0.13 6.93
N GLU A 141 16.76 -0.20 8.25
CA GLU A 141 16.24 -1.39 8.92
C GLU A 141 14.77 -1.64 8.56
N GLU A 142 13.96 -0.57 8.47
CA GLU A 142 12.57 -0.67 8.00
C GLU A 142 12.49 -1.21 6.57
N GLY A 143 13.37 -0.76 5.67
CA GLY A 143 13.47 -1.26 4.30
C GLY A 143 13.76 -2.77 4.21
N LYS A 144 14.45 -3.34 5.20
CA LYS A 144 14.69 -4.80 5.29
C LYS A 144 13.53 -5.54 5.93
N ASN A 145 12.93 -4.97 6.97
CA ASN A 145 11.95 -5.64 7.82
C ASN A 145 10.54 -5.64 7.21
N ILE A 146 10.12 -4.56 6.54
CA ILE A 146 8.79 -4.48 5.92
C ILE A 146 8.55 -5.64 4.97
N PRO A 147 9.42 -5.93 3.98
CA PRO A 147 9.11 -7.00 3.04
C PRO A 147 9.10 -8.40 3.69
N VAL A 148 9.86 -8.60 4.78
CA VAL A 148 9.79 -9.83 5.58
C VAL A 148 8.42 -9.98 6.25
N LEU A 149 7.90 -8.89 6.82
CA LEU A 149 6.57 -8.85 7.42
C LEU A 149 5.46 -9.04 6.38
N GLU A 150 5.56 -8.35 5.24
CA GLU A 150 4.54 -8.34 4.19
C GLU A 150 4.49 -9.64 3.37
N PHE A 151 5.65 -10.18 3.02
CA PHE A 151 5.75 -11.33 2.10
C PHE A 151 6.05 -12.66 2.81
N GLY A 152 6.24 -12.65 4.14
CA GLY A 152 6.44 -13.85 4.94
C GLY A 152 7.57 -14.74 4.42
N SER A 153 7.32 -16.04 4.25
CA SER A 153 8.34 -16.99 3.76
C SER A 153 8.83 -16.72 2.33
N GLU A 154 8.04 -16.03 1.51
CA GLU A 154 8.38 -15.74 0.12
C GLU A 154 9.21 -14.46 -0.05
N HIS A 155 9.49 -13.71 1.04
CA HIS A 155 10.17 -12.40 0.99
C HIS A 155 11.45 -12.39 0.17
N LYS A 156 12.27 -13.45 0.21
CA LYS A 156 13.53 -13.52 -0.54
C LYS A 156 13.31 -13.44 -2.05
N ALA A 157 12.27 -14.09 -2.55
CA ALA A 157 11.96 -14.09 -3.98
C ALA A 157 11.46 -12.71 -4.43
N TYR A 158 10.55 -12.09 -3.66
CA TYR A 158 10.10 -10.73 -3.94
C TYR A 158 11.26 -9.72 -3.88
N PHE A 159 12.12 -9.80 -2.87
CA PHE A 159 13.30 -8.94 -2.76
C PHE A 159 14.23 -9.06 -3.96
N SER A 160 14.56 -10.29 -4.36
CA SER A 160 15.44 -10.53 -5.51
C SER A 160 14.85 -9.97 -6.81
N ILE A 161 13.53 -10.07 -6.98
CA ILE A 161 12.81 -9.48 -8.13
C ILE A 161 12.82 -7.95 -8.07
N LEU A 162 12.53 -7.36 -6.91
CA LEU A 162 12.56 -5.90 -6.72
C LEU A 162 13.97 -5.33 -6.92
N GLU A 163 15.00 -6.03 -6.45
CA GLU A 163 16.40 -5.69 -6.69
C GLU A 163 16.73 -5.74 -8.19
N ALA A 164 16.32 -6.81 -8.89
CA ALA A 164 16.51 -6.92 -10.33
C ALA A 164 15.90 -5.71 -11.07
N ILE A 165 14.69 -5.30 -10.70
CA ILE A 165 14.03 -4.14 -11.28
C ILE A 165 14.77 -2.84 -10.93
N ALA A 166 15.22 -2.69 -9.68
CA ALA A 166 15.95 -1.50 -9.22
C ALA A 166 17.26 -1.28 -9.97
N ILE A 167 17.96 -2.34 -10.37
CA ILE A 167 19.17 -2.26 -11.21
C ILE A 167 18.87 -2.19 -12.72
N GLY A 168 17.60 -2.05 -13.11
CA GLY A 168 17.18 -1.81 -14.48
C GLY A 168 16.82 -3.06 -15.29
N LYS A 169 16.64 -4.24 -14.68
CA LYS A 169 16.07 -5.41 -15.37
C LYS A 169 14.56 -5.21 -15.52
N ALA A 170 14.09 -5.01 -16.74
CA ALA A 170 12.73 -4.57 -16.99
C ALA A 170 11.82 -5.67 -17.54
N THR A 171 12.36 -6.79 -18.04
CA THR A 171 11.55 -7.87 -18.61
C THR A 171 11.55 -9.13 -17.74
N PRO A 172 10.48 -9.97 -17.79
CA PRO A 172 10.46 -11.23 -17.04
C PRO A 172 11.65 -12.15 -17.33
N VAL A 173 12.17 -12.12 -18.57
CA VAL A 173 13.34 -12.92 -18.98
C VAL A 173 14.61 -12.41 -18.31
N GLU A 174 14.84 -11.10 -18.32
CA GLU A 174 16.01 -10.48 -17.66
C GLU A 174 15.97 -10.69 -16.14
N ILE A 175 14.78 -10.57 -15.54
CA ILE A 175 14.57 -10.78 -14.11
C ILE A 175 14.79 -12.25 -13.74
N ALA A 176 14.24 -13.20 -14.52
CA ALA A 176 14.47 -14.62 -14.29
C ALA A 176 15.96 -14.98 -14.40
N ALA A 177 16.67 -14.41 -15.38
CA ALA A 177 18.11 -14.63 -15.55
C ALA A 177 18.94 -14.06 -14.38
N TYR A 178 18.55 -12.91 -13.83
CA TYR A 178 19.24 -12.31 -12.68
C TYR A 178 18.96 -13.05 -11.37
N THR A 179 17.68 -13.38 -11.12
CA THR A 179 17.24 -13.95 -9.84
C THR A 179 17.44 -15.47 -9.74
N GLY A 180 17.63 -16.17 -10.87
CA GLY A 180 17.65 -17.63 -10.93
C GLY A 180 16.28 -18.28 -10.69
N VAL A 181 15.21 -17.49 -10.60
CA VAL A 181 13.84 -17.96 -10.40
C VAL A 181 13.21 -18.33 -11.74
N ALA A 182 12.42 -19.40 -11.77
CA ALA A 182 11.76 -19.87 -12.98
C ALA A 182 10.84 -18.76 -13.58
N PRO A 183 10.82 -18.58 -14.93
CA PRO A 183 10.06 -17.49 -15.57
C PRO A 183 8.56 -17.44 -15.21
N ASN A 184 7.91 -18.60 -15.04
CA ASN A 184 6.50 -18.67 -14.64
C ASN A 184 6.30 -18.14 -13.22
N THR A 185 7.22 -18.46 -12.31
CA THR A 185 7.22 -17.98 -10.93
C THR A 185 7.51 -16.47 -10.87
N VAL A 186 8.46 -15.97 -11.66
CA VAL A 186 8.69 -14.53 -11.82
C VAL A 186 7.42 -13.82 -12.31
N SER A 187 6.72 -14.40 -13.27
CA SER A 187 5.48 -13.83 -13.81
C SER A 187 4.37 -13.77 -12.76
N LYS A 188 4.25 -14.79 -11.90
CA LYS A 188 3.34 -14.78 -10.74
C LYS A 188 3.68 -13.63 -9.79
N TYR A 189 4.93 -13.50 -9.36
CA TYR A 189 5.33 -12.44 -8.43
C TYR A 189 5.17 -11.04 -9.04
N LEU A 190 5.49 -10.85 -10.32
CA LEU A 190 5.24 -9.58 -11.01
C LEU A 190 3.75 -9.24 -11.09
N HIS A 191 2.89 -10.24 -11.26
CA HIS A 191 1.44 -10.04 -11.23
C HIS A 191 0.97 -9.55 -9.85
N GLU A 192 1.42 -10.19 -8.77
CA GLU A 192 1.07 -9.80 -7.40
C GLU A 192 1.62 -8.39 -7.06
N LEU A 193 2.89 -8.12 -7.37
CA LEU A 193 3.52 -6.81 -7.15
C LEU A 193 2.80 -5.67 -7.89
N PHE A 194 2.25 -5.94 -9.08
CA PHE A 194 1.52 -4.95 -9.88
C PHE A 194 0.06 -4.80 -9.44
N TYR A 195 -0.69 -5.91 -9.36
CA TYR A 195 -2.14 -5.86 -9.15
C TYR A 195 -2.56 -5.87 -7.68
N GLU A 196 -1.82 -6.55 -6.80
CA GLU A 196 -2.20 -6.71 -5.39
C GLU A 196 -1.56 -5.64 -4.52
N TYR A 197 -0.24 -5.49 -4.64
CA TYR A 197 0.54 -4.57 -3.82
C TYR A 197 0.70 -3.17 -4.43
N GLU A 198 0.47 -3.00 -5.74
CA GLU A 198 0.69 -1.73 -6.48
C GLU A 198 2.10 -1.12 -6.25
N ILE A 199 3.13 -1.95 -6.06
CA ILE A 199 4.54 -1.53 -5.79
C ILE A 199 5.31 -1.28 -7.09
N ILE A 200 4.93 -1.95 -8.18
CA ILE A 200 5.57 -1.80 -9.49
C ILE A 200 4.58 -1.25 -10.51
N THR A 201 5.10 -0.56 -11.52
CA THR A 201 4.35 -0.15 -12.71
C THR A 201 4.81 -0.94 -13.92
N ARG A 202 3.97 -0.96 -14.95
CA ARG A 202 4.23 -1.64 -16.21
C ARG A 202 4.02 -0.67 -17.35
N GLU A 203 5.01 -0.53 -18.21
CA GLU A 203 4.90 0.21 -19.46
C GLU A 203 4.79 -0.75 -20.65
N GLU A 204 3.87 -0.45 -21.57
CA GLU A 204 3.72 -1.17 -22.82
C GLU A 204 4.23 -0.29 -23.98
N PRO A 205 5.03 -0.84 -24.91
CA PRO A 205 5.49 -0.05 -26.06
C PRO A 205 4.30 0.40 -26.91
N VAL A 206 4.30 1.68 -27.26
CA VAL A 206 3.23 2.30 -28.08
C VAL A 206 3.21 1.76 -29.51
N ILE A 207 4.33 1.21 -30.01
CA ILE A 207 4.49 0.75 -31.41
C ILE A 207 5.12 -0.65 -31.42
N GLY A 208 4.52 -1.59 -32.17
CA GLY A 208 5.09 -2.93 -32.42
C GLY A 208 4.78 -4.01 -31.38
N ALA A 209 3.61 -3.93 -30.73
CA ALA A 209 3.19 -4.80 -29.64
C ALA A 209 3.27 -6.31 -29.96
N LYS A 210 4.28 -6.98 -29.41
CA LYS A 210 4.17 -8.39 -29.00
C LYS A 210 4.03 -8.38 -27.48
N GLU A 211 3.13 -9.20 -26.92
CA GLU A 211 2.94 -9.30 -25.45
C GLU A 211 4.24 -9.52 -24.66
N ARG A 212 5.29 -10.04 -25.33
CA ARG A 212 6.62 -10.32 -24.78
C ARG A 212 7.52 -9.09 -24.55
N SER A 213 7.12 -7.88 -24.92
CA SER A 213 7.93 -6.66 -24.76
C SER A 213 7.48 -5.75 -23.61
N ARG A 214 6.71 -6.27 -22.65
CA ARG A 214 6.28 -5.54 -21.46
C ARG A 214 7.48 -5.22 -20.57
N ARG A 215 7.61 -3.96 -20.14
CA ARG A 215 8.67 -3.49 -19.25
C ARG A 215 8.09 -3.13 -17.88
N TYR A 216 8.77 -3.57 -16.82
CA TYR A 216 8.40 -3.34 -15.43
C TYR A 216 9.38 -2.39 -14.78
N PHE A 217 8.85 -1.46 -14.00
CA PHE A 217 9.63 -0.47 -13.26
C PHE A 217 9.13 -0.40 -11.83
N CYS A 218 10.03 -0.17 -10.88
CA CYS A 218 9.61 0.14 -9.52
C CYS A 218 8.84 1.46 -9.53
N ARG A 219 7.71 1.52 -8.85
CA ARG A 219 7.00 2.77 -8.66
C ARG A 219 7.80 3.62 -7.69
N ILE A 220 8.44 4.68 -8.18
CA ILE A 220 9.00 5.69 -7.28
C ILE A 220 7.82 6.25 -6.49
N ILE A 221 7.96 6.26 -5.16
CA ILE A 221 6.96 6.70 -4.18
C ILE A 221 6.73 8.20 -4.35
N SER A 222 6.04 8.61 -5.41
CA SER A 222 5.68 10.00 -5.66
C SER A 222 4.24 10.18 -6.16
N SER A 223 3.55 9.09 -6.55
CA SER A 223 2.23 9.23 -7.21
C SER A 223 1.26 8.07 -7.02
N GLY A 224 1.47 7.18 -6.05
CA GLY A 224 0.38 6.36 -5.53
C GLY A 224 0.80 5.02 -4.99
N SER A 225 0.53 4.82 -3.71
CA SER A 225 -0.31 3.74 -3.18
C SER A 225 -0.67 4.25 -1.80
N GLY A 226 -1.93 4.64 -1.64
CA GLY A 226 -2.44 5.18 -0.39
C GLY A 226 -2.89 4.08 0.56
N LEU A 227 -3.10 4.36 1.84
CA LEU A 227 -3.87 3.47 2.70
C LEU A 227 -5.34 3.51 2.22
N LEU A 228 -6.00 2.37 2.00
CA LEU A 228 -7.42 2.38 1.67
C LEU A 228 -8.24 2.16 2.95
N LEU A 229 -8.92 3.23 3.38
CA LEU A 229 -9.80 3.26 4.54
C LEU A 229 -11.25 3.13 4.06
N TYR A 230 -11.96 2.14 4.58
CA TYR A 230 -13.36 1.87 4.27
C TYR A 230 -14.21 2.22 5.47
N ILE A 231 -15.25 3.03 5.25
CA ILE A 231 -16.25 3.33 6.27
C ILE A 231 -17.59 2.73 5.81
N GLY A 232 -18.00 1.64 6.46
CA GLY A 232 -19.36 1.13 6.43
C GLY A 232 -20.21 1.89 7.44
N ILE A 233 -20.99 2.86 6.95
CA ILE A 233 -21.99 3.57 7.76
C ILE A 233 -23.28 2.76 7.74
N THR A 234 -23.74 2.30 8.91
CA THR A 234 -25.17 2.08 9.15
C THR A 234 -25.66 3.19 10.09
N GLY A 235 -26.36 4.18 9.54
CA GLY A 235 -27.17 5.15 10.31
C GLY A 235 -26.66 6.59 10.56
N LEU A 236 -25.87 7.22 9.67
CA LEU A 236 -25.50 8.65 9.81
C LEU A 236 -26.17 9.62 8.80
N LEU A 237 -27.30 9.23 8.21
CA LEU A 237 -28.14 10.14 7.43
C LEU A 237 -29.60 10.06 7.88
N LYS A 238 -29.83 10.42 9.15
CA LYS A 238 -31.09 11.03 9.60
C LYS A 238 -30.75 12.11 10.62
#